data_AF-A0A133VEM0-F1
#
_entry.id   AF-A0A133VEM0-F1
#
_cell.length_a   1.000
_cell.length_b   1.000
_cell.length_c   1.000
_cell.angle_alpha   90.00
_cell.angle_beta   90.00
_cell.angle_gamma   90.00
#
_symmetry.space_group_name_H-M   'P 1'
#
loop_
_entity.id
_entity.type
_entity.pdbx_description
1 polymer ?
#
loop_
_entity_poly.entity_id
_entity_poly.type
_entity_poly.pdbx_seq_one_letter_code
_entity_poly.pdbx_strand_id
1 'polypeptide(L)' 'MPVVFNLIADATTETERGVAMGLRGTMGTAGSAIGVLIFMNIAGAFSVAFSLTLFGVFVLVFVGVLLSYWKIFVS' A
#
# COMPACT_ATOMS: atom_id res chain seq x y z
N MET A 1 -4.26 4.28 -10.89
CA MET A 1 -5.16 4.92 -9.91
C MET A 1 -6.66 4.70 -10.14
N PRO A 2 -7.23 4.59 -11.37
CA PRO A 2 -8.68 4.42 -11.53
C PRO A 2 -9.23 3.12 -10.92
N VAL A 3 -8.43 2.04 -10.93
CA VAL A 3 -8.82 0.75 -10.34
C VAL A 3 -9.18 0.86 -8.86
N VAL A 4 -8.39 1.58 -8.06
CA VAL A 4 -8.66 1.71 -6.61
C VAL A 4 -9.89 2.58 -6.35
N PHE A 5 -10.12 3.61 -7.18
CA PHE A 5 -11.33 4.43 -7.06
C PHE A 5 -12.59 3.65 -7.41
N ASN A 6 -12.54 2.82 -8.47
CA ASN A 6 -13.65 1.94 -8.83
C ASN A 6 -13.91 0.93 -7.71
N LEU A 7 -12.86 0.28 -7.16
CA LEU A 7 -13.01 -0.65 -6.05
C LEU A 7 -13.65 -0.01 -4.81
N ILE A 8 -13.26 1.22 -4.47
CA ILE A 8 -13.89 1.97 -3.36
C ILE A 8 -15.33 2.31 -3.71
N ALA A 9 -15.61 2.74 -4.94
CA ALA A 9 -16.95 3.10 -5.38
C ALA A 9 -17.92 1.91 -5.40
N ASP A 10 -17.43 0.72 -5.77
CA ASP A 10 -18.18 -0.54 -5.78
C ASP A 10 -18.42 -1.07 -4.36
N ALA A 11 -17.51 -0.78 -3.41
CA ALA A 11 -17.58 -1.26 -2.03
C ALA A 11 -18.27 -0.29 -1.05
N THR A 12 -18.68 0.91 -1.49
CA THR A 12 -19.25 1.94 -0.61
C THR A 12 -20.51 2.59 -1.17
N THR A 13 -21.38 3.07 -0.27
CA THR A 13 -22.56 3.86 -0.63
C THR A 13 -22.16 5.28 -1.08
N GLU A 14 -23.01 5.96 -1.86
CA GLU A 14 -22.70 7.33 -2.34
C GLU A 14 -22.41 8.31 -1.21
N THR A 15 -23.11 8.17 -0.08
CA THR A 15 -22.94 8.99 1.12
C THR A 15 -21.61 8.75 1.83
N GLU A 16 -21.07 7.54 1.78
CA GLU A 16 -19.82 7.16 2.47
C GLU A 16 -18.59 7.26 1.56
N ARG A 17 -18.80 7.27 0.25
CA ARG A 17 -17.74 7.24 -0.77
C ARG A 17 -16.72 8.37 -0.60
N GLY A 18 -17.19 9.57 -0.25
CA GLY A 18 -16.31 10.72 0.03
C GLY A 18 -15.38 10.47 1.22
N VAL A 19 -15.91 9.89 2.30
CA VAL A 19 -15.15 9.54 3.50
C VAL A 19 -14.15 8.42 3.19
N ALA A 20 -14.57 7.39 2.46
CA ALA A 20 -13.70 6.28 2.07
C ALA A 20 -12.54 6.73 1.16
N MET A 21 -12.81 7.63 0.20
CA MET A 21 -11.76 8.24 -0.61
C MET A 21 -10.80 9.09 0.22
N GLY A 22 -11.32 9.85 1.19
CA GLY A 22 -10.52 10.61 2.16
C GLY A 22 -9.60 9.72 2.99
N LEU A 23 -10.13 8.61 3.53
CA LEU A 23 -9.35 7.62 4.28
C LEU A 23 -8.24 7.01 3.43
N ARG A 24 -8.53 6.62 2.17
CA ARG A 24 -7.51 6.14 1.25
C ARG A 24 -6.40 7.17 1.04
N GLY A 25 -6.77 8.45 0.87
CA GLY A 25 -5.81 9.53 0.71
C GLY A 25 -4.90 9.67 1.93
N THR A 26 -5.49 9.78 3.12
CA THR A 26 -4.76 9.90 4.39
C THR A 26 -3.85 8.72 4.64
N MET A 27 -4.35 7.48 4.47
CA MET A 27 -3.55 6.27 4.68
C MET A 27 -2.40 6.17 3.69
N GLY A 28 -2.59 6.61 2.43
CA GLY A 28 -1.53 6.68 1.43
C GLY A 28 -0.41 7.67 1.82
N THR A 29 -0.79 8.86 2.27
CA THR A 29 0.18 9.89 2.70
C THR A 29 0.90 9.47 3.97
N ALA A 30 0.17 9.01 4.99
CA ALA A 30 0.75 8.57 6.26
C ALA A 30 1.67 7.36 6.07
N GLY A 31 1.22 6.36 5.28
CA GLY A 31 2.04 5.20 4.94
C GLY A 31 3.32 5.58 4.19
N SER A 32 3.25 6.56 3.29
CA SER A 32 4.44 7.07 2.58
C SER A 32 5.40 7.77 3.53
N ALA A 33 4.91 8.61 4.44
CA ALA A 33 5.75 9.30 5.43
C ALA A 33 6.46 8.31 6.36
N ILE A 34 5.73 7.31 6.88
CA ILE A 34 6.30 6.25 7.71
C ILE A 34 7.33 5.43 6.93
N GLY A 35 7.00 5.04 5.69
CA GLY A 35 7.89 4.29 4.83
C GLY A 35 9.21 5.02 4.58
N VAL A 36 9.15 6.31 4.23
CA VAL A 36 10.34 7.14 4.02
C VAL A 36 11.22 7.18 5.28
N LEU A 37 10.64 7.39 6.46
CA LEU A 37 11.40 7.40 7.72
C LEU A 37 12.09 6.05 7.97
N ILE A 38 11.40 4.93 7.78
CA ILE A 38 11.96 3.59 7.99
C ILE A 38 13.11 3.34 7.01
N PHE A 39 12.89 3.52 5.70
CA PHE A 39 13.89 3.20 4.69
C PHE A 39 15.08 4.17 4.70
N MET A 40 14.90 5.42 5.12
CA MET A 40 16.02 6.35 5.36
C MET A 40 16.90 5.87 6.53
N ASN A 41 16.31 5.42 7.64
CA ASN A 41 17.09 4.90 8.76
C ASN A 41 17.84 3.61 8.38
N ILE A 42 17.20 2.70 7.64
CA ILE A 42 17.85 1.49 7.14
C ILE A 42 18.98 1.83 6.15
N ALA A 43 18.76 2.81 5.27
CA ALA A 43 19.79 3.27 4.33
C ALA A 43 20.99 3.88 5.05
N GLY A 44 20.75 4.64 6.13
CA GLY A 44 21.81 5.24 6.96
C GLY A 44 22.57 4.22 7.80
N ALA A 45 21.91 3.16 8.29
CA ALA A 45 22.55 2.12 9.11
C ALA A 45 23.33 1.09 8.30
N PHE A 46 22.88 0.76 7.08
CA PHE A 46 23.48 -0.28 6.24
C PHE A 46 24.00 0.30 4.92
N SER A 47 23.12 0.50 3.95
CA SER A 47 23.40 1.17 2.68
C SER A 47 22.11 1.45 1.93
N VAL A 48 22.15 2.41 1.00
CA VAL A 48 21.03 2.70 0.09
C VAL A 48 20.65 1.48 -0.75
N ALA A 49 21.64 0.76 -1.28
CA ALA A 49 21.41 -0.43 -2.11
C ALA A 49 20.69 -1.56 -1.34
N PHE A 50 21.08 -1.79 -0.08
CA PHE A 50 20.41 -2.75 0.78
C PHE A 50 18.96 -2.33 1.09
N SER A 51 18.74 -1.05 1.40
CA SER A 51 17.40 -0.50 1.69
C SER A 51 16.45 -0.66 0.49
N LEU A 52 16.92 -0.37 -0.73
CA LEU A 52 16.14 -0.55 -1.96
C LEU A 52 15.83 -2.02 -2.25
N THR A 53 16.80 -2.91 -2.01
CA THR A 53 16.61 -4.36 -2.19
C THR A 53 15.55 -4.88 -1.21
N LEU A 54 15.62 -4.45 0.05
CA LEU A 54 14.65 -4.81 1.09
C LEU A 54 13.24 -4.32 0.73
N PHE A 55 13.11 -3.09 0.22
CA PHE A 55 11.84 -2.58 -0.29
C PHE A 55 11.30 -3.43 -1.45
N GLY A 56 12.15 -3.81 -2.40
CA GLY A 56 11.76 -4.70 -3.50
C GLY A 56 11.23 -6.05 -3.02
N VAL A 57 11.94 -6.69 -2.07
CA VAL A 57 11.48 -7.95 -1.46
C VAL A 57 10.15 -7.76 -0.72
N PHE A 58 10.00 -6.67 0.03
CA PHE A 58 8.75 -6.35 0.71
C PHE A 58 7.57 -6.24 -0.27
N VAL A 59 7.75 -5.53 -1.40
CA VAL A 59 6.70 -5.40 -2.43
C VAL A 59 6.36 -6.76 -3.05
N LEU A 60 7.35 -7.60 -3.34
CA LEU A 60 7.12 -8.95 -3.88
C LEU A 60 6.31 -9.82 -2.91
N VAL A 61 6.68 -9.82 -1.62
CA VAL A 61 5.94 -10.56 -0.59
C VAL A 61 4.52 -10.01 -0.46
N PHE A 62 4.35 -8.70 -0.43
CA PHE A 62 3.04 -8.06 -0.34
C PHE A 62 2.13 -8.44 -1.51
N VAL A 63 2.65 -8.41 -2.74
CA VAL A 63 1.92 -8.85 -3.94
C VAL A 63 1.59 -10.34 -3.85
N GLY A 64 2.53 -11.18 -3.42
CA GLY A 64 2.29 -12.62 -3.25
C GLY A 64 1.17 -12.93 -2.26
N VAL A 65 1.11 -12.19 -1.14
CA VAL A 65 0.04 -12.30 -0.14
C VAL A 65 -1.29 -11.85 -0.72
N LEU A 66 -1.33 -10.70 -1.41
CA LEU A 66 -2.55 -10.21 -2.04
C LEU A 66 -3.11 -11.18 -3.08
N LEU A 67 -2.25 -11.74 -3.93
CA LEU A 67 -2.66 -12.72 -4.93
C LEU A 67 -3.18 -14.01 -4.29
N SER A 68 -2.53 -14.47 -3.21
CA SER A 68 -2.99 -15.65 -2.47
C SER A 68 -4.36 -15.40 -1.83
N TYR A 69 -4.56 -14.24 -1.20
CA TYR A 69 -5.84 -13.85 -0.62
C TYR A 69 -6.94 -13.78 -1.69
N TRP A 70 -6.66 -13.12 -2.81
CA TRP A 70 -7.64 -12.97 -3.90
C TRP A 70 -8.06 -14.32 -4.49
N LYS A 71 -7.10 -15.23 -4.69
CA LYS A 71 -7.36 -16.57 -5.20
C LYS A 71 -8.20 -17.43 -4.25
N ILE A 72 -8.10 -17.21 -2.94
CA ILE A 72 -8.80 -18.02 -1.93
C ILE A 72 -10.22 -17.51 -1.66
N PHE A 73 -10.44 -16.18 -1.69
CA PHE A 73 -11.69 -15.58 -1.21
C PHE A 73 -12.56 -14.92 -2.29
N VAL A 74 -12.02 -14.62 -3.47
CA VAL A 74 -12.72 -13.82 -4.50
C VAL A 74 -12.92 -14.59 -5.81
N SER A 75 -12.17 -15.67 -6.04
CA SER A 75 -12.33 -16.58 -7.21
C SER A 75 -13.05 -17.86 -6.82
#